data_AF-A0A165X0T7-F1
#
_entry.id   AF-A0A165X0T7-F1
#
_cell.length_a   1.000
_cell.length_b   1.000
_cell.length_c   1.000
_cell.angle_alpha   90.00
_cell.angle_beta   90.00
_cell.angle_gamma   90.00
#
_symmetry.space_group_name_H-M   'P 1'
#
loop_
_entity.id
_entity.type
_entity.pdbx_description
1 polymer ?
#
loop_
_entity_poly.entity_id
_entity_poly.type
_entity_poly.pdbx_seq_one_letter_code
_entity_poly.pdbx_strand_id
1 'polypeptide(L)'
;IAVEMATRVIEMRSMHDVRVLIRGDNQGVQKAYEKGSAKSWYMNQCIRRITQYSMRHNVFFDIEYVRSEDNISDPVPHDKPPSEMTR
;
A
#
# COMPACT_ATOMS: atom_id res chain seq x y z
N ILE A 1 -7.23 -0.45 -1.98
CA ILE A 1 -7.43 -1.87 -1.57
C ILE A 1 -6.24 -2.39 -0.77
N ALA A 2 -4.99 -2.30 -1.27
CA ALA A 2 -3.81 -2.82 -0.55
C ALA A 2 -3.70 -2.39 0.92
N VAL A 3 -3.90 -1.09 1.21
CA VAL A 3 -3.87 -0.55 2.58
C VAL A 3 -4.95 -1.19 3.46
N GLU A 4 -6.16 -1.38 2.94
CA GLU A 4 -7.24 -2.00 3.69
C GLU A 4 -6.95 -3.49 3.98
N MET A 5 -6.35 -4.21 3.04
CA MET A 5 -5.90 -5.58 3.29
C MET A 5 -4.81 -5.63 4.35
N ALA A 6 -3.86 -4.69 4.34
CA ALA A 6 -2.86 -4.57 5.40
C ALA A 6 -3.52 -4.31 6.77
N THR A 7 -4.54 -3.44 6.84
CA THR A 7 -5.33 -3.23 8.05
C THR A 7 -5.98 -4.52 8.54
N ARG A 8 -6.55 -5.34 7.66
CA ARG A 8 -7.11 -6.65 8.03
C ARG A 8 -6.07 -7.61 8.57
N VAL A 9 -4.85 -7.62 8.02
CA VAL A 9 -3.77 -8.47 8.52
C VAL A 9 -3.35 -8.07 9.94
N ILE A 10 -3.25 -6.77 10.21
CA ILE A 10 -2.94 -6.23 11.55
C ILE A 10 -4.05 -6.60 12.53
N GLU A 11 -5.31 -6.44 12.11
CA GLU A 11 -6.50 -6.83 12.88
C GLU A 11 -6.49 -8.32 13.23
N MET A 12 -6.26 -9.20 12.24
CA MET A 12 -6.17 -10.65 12.46
C MET A 12 -5.03 -11.03 13.40
N ARG A 13 -3.95 -10.25 13.44
CA ARG A 13 -2.80 -10.45 14.34
C ARG A 13 -3.00 -9.81 15.72
N SER A 14 -4.14 -9.16 15.97
CA SER A 14 -4.43 -8.43 17.21
C SER A 14 -3.35 -7.40 17.58
N MET A 15 -2.73 -6.79 16.57
CA MET A 15 -1.69 -5.79 16.77
C MET A 15 -2.32 -4.43 17.10
N HIS A 16 -1.74 -3.72 18.06
CA HIS A 16 -2.13 -2.39 18.50
C HIS A 16 -0.88 -1.57 18.84
N ASP A 17 -1.00 -0.23 18.86
CA ASP A 17 0.11 0.69 19.18
C ASP A 17 1.32 0.57 18.23
N VAL A 18 1.05 0.28 16.97
CA VAL A 18 2.08 0.05 15.95
C VAL A 18 2.03 1.08 14.83
N ARG A 19 3.19 1.31 14.23
CA ARG A 19 3.34 2.05 12.98
C ARG A 19 3.68 1.08 11.87
N VAL A 20 2.94 1.16 10.77
CA VAL A 20 3.03 0.26 9.64
C VAL A 20 3.38 1.06 8.39
N LEU A 21 4.55 0.75 7.83
CA LEU A 21 4.98 1.30 6.56
C LEU A 21 4.48 0.42 5.42
N ILE A 22 3.75 1.02 4.48
CA ILE A 22 3.27 0.38 3.26
C ILE A 22 3.95 1.07 2.08
N ARG A 23 4.72 0.28 1.32
CA ARG A 23 5.35 0.73 0.07
C ARG A 23 4.57 0.22 -1.12
N GLY A 24 4.30 1.10 -2.07
CA GLY A 24 3.66 0.73 -3.32
C GLY A 24 3.84 1.79 -4.40
N ASP A 25 3.62 1.40 -5.65
CA ASP A 25 3.78 2.27 -6.82
C ASP A 25 2.50 3.00 -7.24
N ASN A 26 1.42 2.85 -6.47
CA ASN A 26 0.18 3.56 -6.73
C ASN A 26 0.17 4.93 -6.05
N GLN A 27 0.73 5.93 -6.73
CA GLN A 27 0.74 7.31 -6.24
C GLN A 27 -0.67 7.89 -6.02
N GLY A 28 -1.67 7.40 -6.75
CA GLY A 28 -3.07 7.81 -6.56
C GLY A 28 -3.63 7.38 -5.21
N VAL A 29 -3.29 6.18 -4.75
CA VAL A 29 -3.65 5.67 -3.41
C VAL A 29 -2.94 6.46 -2.33
N GLN A 30 -1.63 6.69 -2.46
CA GLN A 30 -0.85 7.49 -1.52
C GLN A 30 -1.49 8.87 -1.32
N LYS A 31 -1.68 9.62 -2.41
CA LYS A 31 -2.26 10.97 -2.37
C LYS A 31 -3.68 10.99 -1.81
N ALA A 32 -4.49 9.99 -2.14
CA ALA A 32 -5.85 9.89 -1.61
C ALA A 32 -5.88 9.68 -0.10
N TYR A 33 -4.95 8.87 0.42
CA TYR A 33 -4.84 8.60 1.85
C TYR A 33 -4.31 9.80 2.62
N GLU A 34 -3.25 10.45 2.14
CA GLU A 34 -2.72 11.70 2.71
C GLU A 34 -3.78 12.80 2.77
N LYS A 35 -4.60 12.90 1.71
CA LYS A 35 -5.71 13.86 1.64
C LYS A 35 -6.91 13.43 2.51
N GLY A 36 -6.99 12.16 2.92
CA GLY A 36 -8.17 11.58 3.55
C GLY A 36 -9.40 11.49 2.63
N SER A 37 -9.24 11.63 1.32
CA SER A 37 -10.34 11.56 0.35
C SER A 37 -9.88 11.24 -1.08
N ALA A 38 -10.79 10.64 -1.85
CA ALA A 38 -10.62 10.25 -3.24
C ALA A 38 -11.86 10.62 -4.07
N LYS A 39 -11.73 10.61 -5.41
CA LYS A 39 -12.89 10.69 -6.31
C LYS A 39 -13.76 9.44 -6.28
N SER A 40 -13.15 8.28 -6.03
CA SER A 40 -13.84 6.99 -5.96
C SER A 40 -14.60 6.85 -4.65
N TRP A 41 -15.91 6.60 -4.74
CA TRP A 41 -16.75 6.29 -3.58
C TRP A 41 -16.19 5.12 -2.77
N TYR A 42 -15.78 4.05 -3.46
CA TYR A 42 -15.24 2.87 -2.81
C TYR A 42 -13.92 3.17 -2.08
N MET A 43 -13.02 3.96 -2.67
CA MET A 43 -11.78 4.37 -2.02
C MET A 43 -12.06 5.20 -0.76
N ASN A 44 -13.05 6.11 -0.79
CA ASN A 44 -13.46 6.86 0.39
C ASN A 44 -13.96 5.94 1.52
N GLN A 45 -14.70 4.87 1.18
CA GLN A 45 -15.12 3.89 2.18
C GLN A 45 -13.94 3.13 2.77
N CYS A 46 -12.92 2.80 1.96
CA CYS A 46 -11.68 2.19 2.44
C CYS A 46 -10.99 3.12 3.44
N ILE A 47 -10.75 4.38 3.05
CA ILE A 47 -10.09 5.38 3.89
C ILE A 47 -10.84 5.51 5.22
N ARG A 48 -12.17 5.66 5.20
CA ARG A 48 -12.97 5.79 6.42
C ARG A 48 -12.81 4.60 7.36
N ARG A 49 -12.84 3.36 6.85
CA ARG A 49 -12.67 2.15 7.67
C ARG A 49 -11.27 2.09 8.27
N ILE A 50 -10.24 2.40 7.48
CA ILE A 50 -8.85 2.43 7.94
C ILE A 50 -8.69 3.48 9.04
N THR A 51 -9.19 4.71 8.84
CA THR A 51 -9.13 5.78 9.84
C THR A 51 -9.81 5.38 11.15
N GLN A 52 -11.00 4.77 11.08
CA GLN A 52 -11.71 4.29 12.27
C GLN A 52 -10.89 3.24 13.03
N TYR A 53 -10.30 2.28 12.30
CA TYR A 53 -9.45 1.26 12.89
C TYR A 53 -8.19 1.87 13.52
N SER A 54 -7.50 2.76 12.80
CA SER A 54 -6.32 3.49 13.26
C SER A 54 -6.56 4.21 14.57
N MET A 55 -7.66 4.96 14.67
CA MET A 55 -8.01 5.69 15.89
C MET A 55 -8.37 4.76 17.04
N ARG A 56 -9.05 3.64 16.77
CA ARG A 56 -9.49 2.69 17.80
C ARG A 56 -8.34 1.88 18.39
N HIS A 57 -7.36 1.51 17.58
CA HIS A 57 -6.28 0.58 17.95
C HIS A 57 -4.91 1.26 18.05
N ASN A 58 -4.87 2.58 17.93
CA ASN A 58 -3.64 3.37 17.89
C ASN A 58 -2.64 2.83 16.85
N VAL A 59 -3.14 2.56 15.63
CA VAL A 59 -2.33 2.05 14.52
C VAL A 59 -2.13 3.15 13.49
N PHE A 60 -0.87 3.49 13.21
CA PHE A 60 -0.50 4.47 12.20
C PHE A 60 -0.07 3.80 10.90
N PHE A 61 -0.63 4.23 9.77
CA PHE A 61 -0.21 3.78 8.44
C PHE A 61 0.56 4.90 7.74
N ASP A 62 1.83 4.63 7.45
CA ASP A 62 2.65 5.47 6.61
C ASP A 62 2.67 4.85 5.21
N ILE A 63 2.21 5.59 4.19
CA ILE A 63 2.19 5.11 2.81
C ILE A 63 3.28 5.83 2.03
N GLU A 64 4.24 5.06 1.55
CA GLU A 64 5.38 5.55 0.79
C GLU A 64 5.24 5.11 -0.67
N TYR A 65 5.31 6.08 -1.58
CA TYR A 65 5.41 5.77 -3.00
C TYR A 65 6.81 5.24 -3.32
N VAL A 66 6.87 4.10 -3.98
CA VAL A 66 8.09 3.56 -4.59
C VAL A 66 7.91 3.47 -6.10
N ARG A 67 9.00 3.52 -6.87
CA ARG A 67 8.91 3.27 -8.31
C ARG A 67 8.55 1.82 -8.54
N SER A 68 7.87 1.51 -9.65
CA SER A 68 7.51 0.14 -9.99
C SER A 68 8.73 -0.79 -10.08
N GLU A 69 9.89 -0.29 -10.53
CA GLU A 69 11.16 -1.04 -10.55
C GLU A 69 11.66 -1.48 -9.17
N ASP A 70 11.30 -0.74 -8.13
CA ASP A 70 11.67 -1.00 -6.73
C ASP A 70 10.53 -1.71 -5.96
N ASN A 71 9.36 -1.88 -6.60
CA ASN A 71 8.21 -2.50 -5.98
C ASN A 71 8.37 -4.03 -5.96
N ILE A 72 8.84 -4.57 -4.84
CA ILE A 72 8.98 -6.01 -4.63
C ILE A 72 7.68 -6.82 -4.83
N SER A 73 6.52 -6.14 -4.77
CA SER A 73 5.21 -6.78 -4.95
C SER A 73 4.84 -6.97 -6.42
N ASP A 74 5.53 -6.29 -7.34
CA ASP A 74 5.34 -6.38 -8.78
C ASP A 74 6.69 -6.74 -9.44
N PRO A 75 7.09 -8.02 -9.42
CA PRO A 75 8.37 -8.42 -9.98
C PRO A 75 8.42 -8.09 -11.47
N VAL A 76 9.49 -7.39 -11.88
CA VAL A 76 9.79 -7.12 -13.29
C VAL A 76 9.73 -8.44 -14.07
N PRO A 77 8.95 -8.55 -15.15
CA PRO A 77 8.95 -9.73 -16.00
C PRO A 77 10.39 -10.06 -16.43
N HIS A 78 10.81 -11.31 -16.20
CA HIS A 78 12.09 -11.83 -16.69
C HIS A 78 12.03 -11.96 -18.22
N ASP A 79 12.09 -10.83 -18.93
CA ASP A 79 12.21 -10.80 -20.39
C ASP A 79 13.40 -9.94 -20.81
N LYS A 80 14.50 -10.05 -20.04
CA LYS A 80 15.82 -9.71 -20.59
C LYS A 80 16.19 -10.85 -21.53
N PRO A 81 16.24 -10.65 -22.87
CA PRO A 81 16.89 -11.63 -23.72
C PRO A 81 18.33 -11.80 -23.20
N PRO A 82 18.88 -13.03 -23.19
CA PRO A 82 20.24 -13.24 -22.73
C PRO A 82 21.16 -12.31 -23.51
N SER A 83 21.89 -11.49 -22.77
CA SER A 83 22.98 -10.65 -23.26
C SER A 83 24.18 -11.52 -23.65
N GLU A 84 23.97 -12.52 -24.50
CA GLU A 84 25.00 -13.36 -25.11
C GLU A 84 24.52 -13.85 -26.47
N MET A 85 24.28 -12.92 -27.40
CA MET A 85 24.46 -13.19 -28.82
C MET A 85 25.32 -12.09 -29.42
N THR A 86 26.56 -12.01 -28.94
CA THR A 86 27.65 -11.47 -29.74
C THR A 86 28.35 -12.66 -30.40
N ARG A 87 27.95 -12.95 -31.64
CA ARG A 87 28.82 -13.60 -32.61
C ARG A 87 28.34 -13.31 -34.03
#